data_AF-A0A5A7UKR2-F1
#
_entry.id   AF-A0A5A7UKR2-F1
#
_cell.length_a   1.000
_cell.length_b   1.000
_cell.length_c   1.000
_cell.angle_alpha   90.00
_cell.angle_beta   90.00
_cell.angle_gamma   90.00
#
_symmetry.space_group_name_H-M   'P 1'
#
loop_
_entity.id
_entity.type
_entity.pdbx_description
1 polymer ?
#
loop_
_entity_poly.entity_id
_entity_poly.type
_entity_poly.pdbx_seq_one_letter_code
_entity_poly.pdbx_strand_id
1 'polypeptide(L)'
;MMDARPVRSNSCRASSSGSKRKRGRQTIKTMVVIRDAMDCANDQLRAILELSRADMVCCMMIMTQKLPVMKAFLDISNDIKMDYCNVLLHDNP
;
A
#
# COMPACT_ATOMS: atom_id res chain seq x y z
N MET A 1 21.13 39.58 -57.62
CA MET A 1 22.39 38.90 -57.96
C MET A 1 23.01 38.38 -56.67
N MET A 2 23.57 37.17 -56.71
CA MET A 2 23.90 36.30 -55.56
C MET A 2 25.26 36.64 -54.88
N ASP A 3 25.46 35.96 -53.73
CA ASP A 3 26.72 35.62 -53.01
C ASP A 3 26.99 36.41 -51.70
N ALA A 4 27.28 35.82 -50.53
CA ALA A 4 27.86 34.51 -50.18
C ALA A 4 27.45 33.99 -48.76
N ARG A 5 27.51 32.67 -48.54
CA ARG A 5 27.41 31.92 -47.25
C ARG A 5 28.68 32.16 -46.36
N PRO A 6 28.81 31.79 -45.05
CA PRO A 6 28.19 30.66 -44.32
C PRO A 6 27.87 30.87 -42.82
N VAL A 7 26.69 30.43 -42.34
CA VAL A 7 26.45 30.34 -40.88
C VAL A 7 27.11 29.09 -40.33
N ARG A 8 28.26 29.36 -39.72
CA ARG A 8 29.09 28.60 -38.79
C ARG A 8 28.35 27.52 -37.97
N SER A 9 28.94 26.33 -37.99
CA SER A 9 28.77 25.21 -37.06
C SER A 9 28.35 25.61 -35.64
N ASN A 10 27.32 24.96 -35.10
CA ASN A 10 27.20 24.76 -33.67
C ASN A 10 27.02 23.26 -33.38
N SER A 11 28.15 22.56 -33.25
CA SER A 11 28.17 21.23 -32.63
C SER A 11 27.82 21.38 -31.14
N CYS A 12 26.57 21.11 -30.81
CA CYS A 12 26.23 20.71 -29.46
C CYS A 12 25.74 19.27 -29.54
N ARG A 13 26.70 18.34 -29.67
CA ARG A 13 26.46 16.96 -29.24
C ARG A 13 25.98 17.09 -27.81
N ALA A 14 24.70 16.81 -27.57
CA ALA A 14 24.22 16.53 -26.24
C ALA A 14 24.90 15.24 -25.80
N SER A 15 26.11 15.40 -25.27
CA SER A 15 26.81 14.36 -24.52
C SER A 15 25.97 14.16 -23.27
N SER A 16 24.98 13.27 -23.38
CA SER A 16 24.29 12.66 -22.25
C SER A 16 25.38 12.01 -21.40
N SER A 17 25.82 12.73 -20.37
CA SER A 17 26.71 12.19 -19.36
C SER A 17 25.99 11.00 -18.73
N GLY A 18 26.50 9.80 -19.03
CA GLY A 18 25.90 8.56 -18.58
C GLY A 18 25.87 8.50 -17.05
N SER A 19 24.68 8.58 -16.46
CA SER A 19 24.47 8.12 -15.08
C SER A 19 24.27 6.60 -15.09
N LYS A 20 25.28 5.84 -15.53
CA LYS A 20 25.31 4.38 -15.49
C LYS A 20 25.76 3.88 -14.12
N ARG A 21 25.19 4.39 -13.01
CA ARG A 21 25.49 3.86 -11.68
C ARG A 21 24.56 4.36 -10.57
N LYS A 22 23.26 4.07 -10.72
CA LYS A 22 22.35 4.08 -9.57
C LYS A 22 21.34 2.93 -9.56
N ARG A 23 21.11 2.32 -10.73
CA ARG A 23 20.16 1.21 -10.90
C ARG A 23 20.51 -0.02 -10.06
N GLY A 24 21.74 -0.55 -10.12
CA GLY A 24 22.13 -1.74 -9.35
C GLY A 24 22.01 -1.58 -7.83
N ARG A 25 22.42 -0.42 -7.28
CA ARG A 25 22.29 -0.12 -5.84
C ARG A 25 20.83 0.07 -5.43
N GLN A 26 20.01 0.68 -6.27
CA GLN A 26 18.56 0.75 -6.04
C GLN A 26 17.92 -0.63 -6.12
N THR A 27 18.24 -1.43 -7.13
CA THR A 27 17.73 -2.80 -7.29
C THR A 27 18.05 -3.67 -6.08
N ILE A 28 19.27 -3.60 -5.53
CA ILE A 28 19.64 -4.32 -4.30
C ILE A 28 18.80 -3.83 -3.10
N LYS A 29 18.68 -2.51 -2.91
CA LYS A 29 17.86 -1.95 -1.83
C LYS A 29 16.39 -2.35 -1.96
N THR A 30 15.85 -2.31 -3.18
CA THR A 30 14.48 -2.72 -3.48
C THR A 30 14.27 -4.20 -3.21
N MET A 31 15.22 -5.06 -3.58
CA MET A 31 15.15 -6.50 -3.27
C MET A 31 15.17 -6.78 -1.77
N VAL A 32 15.95 -6.02 -0.99
CA VAL A 32 15.97 -6.14 0.48
C VAL A 32 14.61 -5.75 1.05
N VAL A 33 14.07 -4.58 0.66
CA VAL A 33 12.74 -4.14 1.12
C VAL A 33 11.64 -5.15 0.74
N ILE A 34 11.69 -5.72 -0.46
CA ILE A 34 10.72 -6.74 -0.87
C ILE A 34 10.87 -8.00 -0.03
N ARG A 35 12.10 -8.46 0.23
CA ARG A 35 12.35 -9.65 1.05
C ARG A 35 11.84 -9.44 2.48
N ASP A 36 12.19 -8.31 3.10
CA ASP A 36 11.75 -7.97 4.45
C ASP A 36 10.22 -7.90 4.56
N ALA A 37 9.56 -7.34 3.53
CA ALA A 37 8.10 -7.30 3.47
C ALA A 37 7.47 -8.70 3.33
N MET A 38 8.08 -9.56 2.51
CA MET A 38 7.64 -10.95 2.36
C MET A 38 7.83 -11.75 3.66
N ASP A 39 8.97 -11.57 4.34
CA ASP A 39 9.24 -12.25 5.60
C ASP A 39 8.24 -11.80 6.69
N CYS A 40 7.97 -10.49 6.78
CA CYS A 40 6.93 -9.97 7.67
C CYS A 40 5.53 -10.54 7.36
N ALA A 41 5.14 -10.61 6.09
CA ALA A 41 3.86 -11.20 5.69
C ALA A 41 3.80 -12.70 6.05
N ASN A 42 4.90 -13.43 5.86
CA ASN A 42 4.98 -14.83 6.23
C ASN A 42 4.87 -15.03 7.74
N ASP A 43 5.51 -14.18 8.55
CA ASP A 43 5.42 -14.25 10.01
C ASP A 43 3.99 -14.00 10.50
N GLN A 44 3.26 -13.06 9.88
CA GLN A 44 1.84 -12.83 10.18
C GLN A 44 0.99 -14.06 9.82
N LEU A 45 1.22 -14.67 8.66
CA LEU A 45 0.52 -15.88 8.25
C LEU A 45 0.83 -17.06 9.20
N ARG A 46 2.08 -17.19 9.65
CA ARG A 46 2.46 -18.21 10.64
C ARG A 46 1.80 -17.95 11.98
N ALA A 47 1.73 -16.70 12.44
CA ALA A 47 1.02 -16.35 13.67
C ALA A 47 -0.47 -16.73 13.60
N ILE A 48 -1.10 -16.60 12.43
CA ILE A 48 -2.48 -17.07 12.20
C ILE A 48 -2.59 -18.60 12.29
N LEU A 49 -1.61 -19.32 11.74
CA LEU A 49 -1.55 -20.79 11.82
C LEU A 49 -1.19 -21.30 13.23
N GLU A 50 -0.50 -20.48 14.03
CA GLU A 50 -0.07 -20.76 15.40
C GLU A 50 -1.11 -20.32 16.45
N LEU A 51 -2.27 -19.79 16.03
CA LEU A 51 -3.36 -19.47 16.94
C LEU A 51 -3.80 -20.73 17.70
N SER A 52 -3.95 -20.59 19.02
CA SER A 52 -4.50 -21.67 19.82
C SER A 52 -5.96 -21.92 19.44
N ARG A 53 -6.49 -23.10 19.79
CA ARG A 53 -7.91 -23.39 19.62
C ARG A 53 -8.80 -22.38 20.35
N ALA A 54 -8.34 -21.85 21.49
CA ALA A 54 -9.05 -20.81 22.22
C ALA A 54 -9.05 -19.50 21.45
N ASP A 55 -7.92 -19.09 20.86
CA ASP A 55 -7.83 -17.87 20.05
C ASP A 55 -8.73 -17.95 18.82
N MET A 56 -8.73 -19.08 18.12
CA MET A 56 -9.63 -19.30 16.98
C MET A 56 -11.10 -19.20 17.37
N VAL A 57 -11.51 -19.81 18.48
CA VAL A 57 -12.90 -19.73 18.98
C VAL A 57 -13.25 -18.30 19.40
N CYS A 58 -12.34 -17.58 20.06
CA CYS A 58 -12.51 -16.17 20.39
C CYS A 58 -12.68 -15.31 19.13
N CYS A 59 -11.82 -15.50 18.13
CA CYS A 59 -11.93 -14.80 16.85
C CYS A 59 -13.27 -15.12 16.15
N MET A 60 -13.67 -16.39 16.09
CA MET A 60 -14.98 -16.77 15.55
C MET A 60 -16.12 -16.08 16.29
N MET A 61 -16.10 -16.07 17.63
CA MET A 61 -17.12 -15.43 18.45
C MET A 61 -17.20 -13.92 18.19
N ILE A 62 -16.06 -13.23 18.15
CA ILE A 62 -15.99 -11.80 17.83
C ILE A 62 -16.55 -11.54 16.42
N MET A 63 -16.16 -12.35 15.44
CA MET A 63 -16.65 -12.22 14.06
C MET A 63 -18.17 -12.46 13.98
N THR A 64 -18.70 -13.49 14.64
CA THR A 64 -20.14 -13.77 14.68
C THR A 64 -20.93 -12.62 15.32
N GLN A 65 -20.36 -11.95 16.33
CA GLN A 65 -21.01 -10.80 16.97
C GLN A 65 -20.94 -9.52 16.14
N LYS A 66 -19.79 -9.24 15.49
CA LYS A 66 -19.55 -7.96 14.80
C LYS A 66 -20.03 -7.96 13.35
N LEU A 67 -20.05 -9.12 12.68
CA LEU A 67 -20.47 -9.22 11.27
C LEU A 67 -21.91 -8.70 11.03
N PRO A 68 -22.92 -9.03 11.86
CA PRO A 68 -24.27 -8.49 11.69
C PRO A 68 -24.34 -6.97 11.85
N VAL A 69 -23.56 -6.41 12.77
CA VAL A 69 -23.48 -4.95 13.02
C VAL A 69 -22.90 -4.23 11.81
N MET A 70 -21.83 -4.78 11.22
CA MET A 70 -21.24 -4.25 9.98
C MET A 70 -22.21 -4.36 8.81
N LYS A 71 -22.94 -5.47 8.70
CA LYS A 71 -23.95 -5.65 7.67
C LYS A 71 -25.08 -4.62 7.80
N ALA A 72 -25.63 -4.45 9.00
CA ALA A 72 -26.65 -3.44 9.25
C ALA A 72 -26.16 -2.03 8.89
N PHE A 73 -24.90 -1.69 9.20
CA PHE A 73 -24.32 -0.40 8.82
C PHE A 73 -24.26 -0.19 7.29
N LEU A 74 -24.00 -1.25 6.51
CA LEU A 74 -23.99 -1.17 5.05
C LEU A 74 -25.40 -1.01 4.46
N ASP A 75 -26.41 -1.64 5.08
CA ASP A 75 -27.81 -1.59 4.66
C ASP A 75 -28.49 -0.24 4.99
N ILE A 76 -27.89 0.53 5.90
CA ILE A 76 -28.37 1.83 6.37
C ILE A 76 -28.02 2.96 5.37
N SER A 77 -28.93 3.92 5.20
CA SER A 77 -28.73 5.10 4.34
C SER A 77 -27.72 6.09 4.91
N ASN A 78 -26.99 6.81 4.04
CA ASN A 78 -25.87 7.67 4.46
C ASN A 78 -26.28 8.79 5.43
N ASP A 79 -27.51 9.27 5.33
CA ASP A 79 -28.09 10.33 6.17
C ASP A 79 -28.21 9.93 7.64
N ILE A 80 -28.37 8.63 7.96
CA ILE A 80 -28.50 8.15 9.35
C ILE A 80 -27.27 7.38 9.86
N LYS A 81 -26.23 7.22 9.03
CA LYS A 81 -24.98 6.52 9.43
C LYS A 81 -24.28 7.20 10.61
N MET A 82 -24.32 8.53 10.68
CA MET A 82 -23.70 9.27 11.77
C MET A 82 -24.43 9.02 13.09
N ASP A 83 -25.77 9.00 13.08
CA ASP A 83 -26.57 8.71 14.27
C ASP A 83 -26.36 7.26 14.73
N TYR A 84 -26.30 6.31 13.78
CA TYR A 84 -25.98 4.92 14.08
C TYR A 84 -24.59 4.76 14.73
N CYS A 85 -23.56 5.44 14.21
CA CYS A 85 -22.22 5.43 14.80
C CYS A 85 -22.21 6.03 16.21
N ASN A 86 -22.96 7.11 16.44
CA ASN A 86 -23.05 7.73 17.76
C ASN A 86 -23.61 6.74 18.78
N VAL A 87 -24.67 5.99 18.45
CA VAL A 87 -25.22 4.96 19.34
C VAL A 87 -24.23 3.81 19.54
N LEU A 88 -23.66 3.27 18.45
CA LEU A 88 -22.76 2.12 18.50
C LEU A 88 -21.47 2.38 19.30
N LEU A 89 -20.95 3.61 19.26
CA LEU A 89 -19.70 3.99 19.94
C LEU A 89 -19.92 4.43 21.39
N HIS A 90 -21.13 4.83 21.78
CA HIS A 90 -21.42 5.29 23.15
C HIS A 90 -21.66 4.13 24.13
N ASP A 91 -22.00 2.93 23.62
CA ASP A 91 -22.25 1.71 24.40
C ASP A 91 -21.00 0.84 24.65
N ASN A 92 -19.82 1.29 24.22
CA ASN A 92 -18.54 0.59 24.39
C ASN A 92 -17.63 1.43 25.32
N PRO A 93 -17.53 1.13 26.63
CA PRO A 93 -16.61 1.82 27.54
C PRO A 93 -15.14 1.55 27.22
#